data_AF-B5ZBL6-F1
#
_entry.id   AF-B5ZBL6-F1
#
_cell.length_a   1.000
_cell.length_b   1.000
_cell.length_c   1.000
_cell.angle_alpha   90.00
_cell.angle_beta   90.00
_cell.angle_gamma   90.00
#
_symmetry.space_group_name_H-M   'P 1'
#
loop_
_entity.id
_entity.type
_entity.pdbx_description
1 polymer ?
#
loop_
_entity_poly.entity_id
_entity_poly.type
_entity_poly.pdbx_seq_one_letter_code
_entity_poly.pdbx_strand_id
1 'polypeptide(L)'
;MVSDSKKILESWLMFERLVDGSISNKDKKLLKFDQKEINDEFNFYQFFQEKLKTIKDKNKGIIFYCGIFDFDKLLNKLQKPYVLDPLDENEEVDDKKFSFALCFDGDLKCCYEQSFFSLSGYLYYQNENDLDFDIDNKFQEFEANQKNILKDLFEDLSDNDLINNTDIEMKFNDAIKTYLQKNTNGKISINSLECCAYKIVNNFKNECNYLHSFFVKDLKKALKIDLNECKNLKAYLDSE
;
A
#
# COMPACT_ATOMS: atom_id res chain seq x y z
N MET A 1 -21.05 27.84 3.81
CA MET A 1 -20.93 27.36 2.41
C MET A 1 -19.48 27.14 1.99
N VAL A 2 -18.61 28.15 1.84
CA VAL A 2 -17.19 27.96 1.43
C VAL A 2 -16.37 27.10 2.41
N SER A 3 -16.60 27.28 3.72
CA SER A 3 -16.01 26.45 4.79
C SER A 3 -16.36 24.97 4.65
N ASP A 4 -17.55 24.69 4.13
CA ASP A 4 -18.14 23.36 4.20
C ASP A 4 -17.70 22.54 2.99
N SER A 5 -17.61 23.16 1.80
CA SER A 5 -17.06 22.52 0.60
C SER A 5 -15.60 22.11 0.74
N LYS A 6 -14.76 22.94 1.39
CA LYS A 6 -13.36 22.59 1.65
C LYS A 6 -13.25 21.39 2.58
N LYS A 7 -14.01 21.39 3.69
CA LYS A 7 -14.07 20.26 4.63
C LYS A 7 -14.57 18.98 3.95
N ILE A 8 -15.59 19.08 3.10
CA ILE A 8 -16.10 17.95 2.31
C ILE A 8 -14.99 17.37 1.42
N LEU A 9 -14.24 18.22 0.69
CA LEU A 9 -13.14 17.76 -0.16
C LEU A 9 -11.98 17.15 0.65
N GLU A 10 -11.65 17.71 1.81
CA GLU A 10 -10.65 17.15 2.73
C GLU A 10 -11.10 15.78 3.29
N SER A 11 -12.38 15.64 3.66
CA SER A 11 -12.97 14.36 4.09
C SER A 11 -12.95 13.31 2.97
N TRP A 12 -13.33 13.68 1.74
CA TRP A 12 -13.25 12.79 0.58
C TRP A 12 -11.81 12.40 0.26
N LEU A 13 -10.86 13.35 0.34
CA LEU A 13 -9.45 13.05 0.15
C LEU A 13 -8.95 12.04 1.18
N MET A 14 -9.31 12.21 2.45
CA MET A 14 -8.96 11.27 3.51
C MET A 14 -9.60 9.89 3.27
N PHE A 15 -10.88 9.86 2.88
CA PHE A 15 -11.58 8.62 2.55
C PHE A 15 -10.89 7.88 1.41
N GLU A 16 -10.61 8.54 0.29
CA GLU A 16 -9.89 7.95 -0.85
C GLU A 16 -8.53 7.36 -0.45
N ARG A 17 -7.80 8.06 0.43
CA ARG A 17 -6.53 7.57 0.97
C ARG A 17 -6.68 6.38 1.93
N LEU A 18 -7.78 6.31 2.66
CA LEU A 18 -8.08 5.17 3.55
C LEU A 18 -8.60 3.96 2.76
N VAL A 19 -9.25 4.19 1.61
CA VAL A 19 -9.63 3.14 0.66
C VAL A 19 -8.40 2.50 0.03
N ASP A 20 -7.31 3.25 -0.18
CA ASP A 20 -6.03 2.64 -0.57
C ASP A 20 -5.61 1.53 0.40
N GLY A 21 -5.05 0.46 -0.16
CA GLY A 21 -4.64 -0.69 0.63
C GLY A 21 -5.79 -1.64 1.00
N SER A 22 -6.99 -1.50 0.43
CA SER A 22 -8.09 -2.46 0.64
C SER A 22 -7.76 -3.83 0.07
N ILE A 23 -8.16 -4.88 0.81
CA ILE A 23 -7.99 -6.26 0.37
C ILE A 23 -9.22 -7.09 0.67
N SER A 24 -9.84 -7.62 -0.37
CA SER A 24 -11.01 -8.45 -0.22
C SER A 24 -10.63 -9.86 0.24
N ASN A 25 -11.20 -10.29 1.38
CA ASN A 25 -11.08 -11.69 1.84
C ASN A 25 -11.68 -12.70 0.84
N LYS A 26 -12.51 -12.23 -0.10
CA LYS A 26 -13.15 -13.05 -1.14
C LYS A 26 -12.26 -13.22 -2.38
N ASP A 27 -11.13 -12.51 -2.49
CA ASP A 27 -10.23 -12.65 -3.64
C ASP A 27 -9.50 -14.01 -3.60
N LYS A 28 -9.99 -14.95 -4.40
CA LYS A 28 -9.42 -16.30 -4.53
C LYS A 28 -8.01 -16.31 -5.13
N LYS A 29 -7.57 -15.20 -5.75
CA LYS A 29 -6.21 -15.06 -6.27
C LYS A 29 -5.20 -14.67 -5.20
N LEU A 30 -5.68 -14.28 -4.01
CA LEU A 30 -4.82 -13.95 -2.88
C LEU A 30 -4.36 -15.23 -2.19
N LEU A 31 -3.06 -15.50 -2.27
CA LEU A 31 -2.44 -16.72 -1.76
C LEU A 31 -1.72 -16.41 -0.45
N LYS A 32 -1.81 -17.32 0.52
CA LYS A 32 -1.09 -17.24 1.78
C LYS A 32 0.18 -18.07 1.73
N PHE A 33 1.14 -17.71 2.57
CA PHE A 33 2.33 -18.52 2.83
C PHE A 33 1.95 -19.72 3.71
N ASP A 34 2.50 -20.90 3.40
CA ASP A 34 2.38 -22.06 4.29
C ASP A 34 3.31 -21.84 5.49
N GLN A 35 2.72 -21.60 6.65
CA GLN A 35 3.45 -21.28 7.88
C GLN A 35 4.37 -22.41 8.34
N LYS A 36 4.19 -23.64 7.83
CA LYS A 36 5.11 -24.75 8.14
C LYS A 36 6.44 -24.66 7.38
N GLU A 37 6.45 -23.95 6.25
CA GLU A 37 7.64 -23.78 5.41
C GLU A 37 8.41 -22.50 5.77
N ILE A 38 7.79 -21.59 6.54
CA ILE A 38 8.40 -20.31 6.93
C ILE A 38 9.30 -20.48 8.15
N ASN A 39 10.55 -20.08 7.99
CA ASN A 39 11.55 -19.93 9.04
C ASN A 39 12.56 -18.83 8.64
N ASP A 40 13.56 -18.59 9.46
CA ASP A 40 14.59 -17.55 9.19
C ASP A 40 15.40 -17.82 7.90
N GLU A 41 15.44 -19.06 7.42
CA GLU A 41 16.09 -19.49 6.18
C GLU A 41 15.15 -19.45 4.96
N PHE A 42 13.89 -19.03 5.12
CA PHE A 42 12.93 -18.99 4.02
C PHE A 42 13.44 -18.13 2.86
N ASN A 43 13.34 -18.69 1.66
CA ASN A 43 13.91 -18.14 0.44
C ASN A 43 12.83 -17.60 -0.49
N PHE A 44 12.54 -16.31 -0.35
CA PHE A 44 11.57 -15.59 -1.18
C PHE A 44 11.91 -15.64 -2.66
N TYR A 45 13.19 -15.49 -3.03
CA TYR A 45 13.61 -15.47 -4.43
C TYR A 45 13.27 -16.80 -5.12
N GLN A 46 13.73 -17.92 -4.56
CA GLN A 46 13.44 -19.25 -5.11
C GLN A 46 11.93 -19.53 -5.11
N PHE A 47 11.24 -19.26 -3.99
CA PHE A 47 9.80 -19.45 -3.86
C PHE A 47 9.03 -18.73 -4.97
N PHE A 48 9.33 -17.45 -5.18
CA PHE A 48 8.69 -16.63 -6.20
C PHE A 48 9.05 -17.05 -7.63
N GLN A 49 10.31 -17.41 -7.89
CA GLN A 49 10.70 -17.96 -9.20
C GLN A 49 9.90 -19.21 -9.54
N GLU A 50 9.72 -20.15 -8.60
CA GLU A 50 8.95 -21.37 -8.83
C GLU A 50 7.48 -21.07 -9.18
N LYS A 51 6.86 -20.13 -8.47
CA LYS A 51 5.50 -19.68 -8.78
C LYS A 51 5.42 -19.09 -10.19
N LEU A 52 6.37 -18.24 -10.57
CA LEU A 52 6.40 -17.59 -11.89
C LEU A 52 6.68 -18.55 -13.05
N LYS A 53 7.40 -19.67 -12.84
CA LYS A 53 7.64 -20.68 -13.89
C LYS A 53 6.34 -21.26 -14.47
N THR A 54 5.27 -21.29 -13.68
CA THR A 54 3.97 -21.82 -14.10
C THR A 54 3.20 -20.89 -15.05
N ILE A 55 3.61 -19.62 -15.14
CA ILE A 55 2.93 -18.59 -15.93
C ILE A 55 3.68 -18.32 -17.23
N LYS A 56 2.95 -18.36 -18.35
CA LYS A 56 3.50 -18.18 -19.70
C LYS A 56 3.61 -16.72 -20.16
N ASP A 57 2.81 -15.82 -19.59
CA ASP A 57 2.82 -14.41 -20.00
C ASP A 57 4.17 -13.77 -19.64
N LYS A 58 4.71 -12.97 -20.55
CA LYS A 58 5.96 -12.22 -20.35
C LYS A 58 5.81 -11.04 -19.41
N ASN A 59 4.59 -10.52 -19.25
CA ASN A 59 4.25 -9.45 -18.32
C ASN A 59 3.78 -10.00 -16.98
N LYS A 60 4.07 -11.26 -16.67
CA LYS A 60 3.78 -11.83 -15.35
C LYS A 60 4.56 -11.11 -14.26
N GLY A 61 4.13 -11.30 -13.03
CA GLY A 61 4.83 -10.76 -11.87
C GLY A 61 4.18 -11.22 -10.58
N ILE A 62 4.63 -10.61 -9.48
CA ILE A 62 4.14 -10.89 -8.13
C ILE A 62 3.81 -9.58 -7.45
N ILE A 63 2.68 -9.57 -6.75
CA ILE A 63 2.36 -8.55 -5.76
C ILE A 63 2.44 -9.22 -4.39
N PHE A 64 3.28 -8.69 -3.50
CA PHE A 64 3.48 -9.18 -2.14
C PHE A 64 2.89 -8.17 -1.16
N TYR A 65 1.71 -8.49 -0.62
CA TYR A 65 0.97 -7.69 0.35
C TYR A 65 1.45 -8.02 1.77
N CYS A 66 1.82 -6.99 2.52
CA CYS A 66 2.36 -7.14 3.87
C CYS A 66 1.55 -6.36 4.88
N GLY A 67 1.42 -6.92 6.09
CA GLY A 67 0.76 -6.25 7.20
C GLY A 67 -0.72 -6.12 6.96
N ILE A 68 -1.37 -7.26 6.68
CA ILE A 68 -2.81 -7.36 6.51
C ILE A 68 -3.47 -7.32 7.89
N PHE A 69 -4.38 -6.39 8.10
CA PHE A 69 -5.10 -6.19 9.36
C PHE A 69 -6.57 -5.85 9.10
N ASP A 70 -7.40 -6.03 10.13
CA ASP A 70 -8.83 -5.70 10.09
C ASP A 70 -9.00 -4.19 10.17
N PHE A 71 -9.76 -3.60 9.25
CA PHE A 71 -9.92 -2.14 9.16
C PHE A 71 -10.52 -1.55 10.43
N ASP A 72 -11.42 -2.29 11.09
CA ASP A 72 -12.00 -1.93 12.38
C ASP A 72 -10.96 -1.63 13.45
N LYS A 73 -9.81 -2.32 13.43
CA LYS A 73 -8.73 -2.05 14.41
C LYS A 73 -8.16 -0.65 14.21
N LEU A 74 -8.04 -0.20 12.97
CA LEU A 74 -7.61 1.16 12.66
C LEU A 74 -8.72 2.16 12.99
N LEU A 75 -9.98 1.90 12.60
CA LEU A 75 -11.10 2.79 12.91
C LEU A 75 -11.25 3.01 14.43
N ASN A 76 -11.23 1.94 15.22
CA ASN A 76 -11.29 2.04 16.68
C ASN A 76 -10.13 2.87 17.26
N LYS A 77 -8.94 2.76 16.68
CA LYS A 77 -7.76 3.56 17.07
C LYS A 77 -7.93 5.03 16.72
N LEU A 78 -8.50 5.33 15.54
CA LEU A 78 -8.78 6.70 15.11
C LEU A 78 -9.97 7.31 15.85
N GLN A 79 -11.00 6.56 16.24
CA GLN A 79 -12.21 7.10 16.88
C GLN A 79 -12.01 7.45 18.37
N LYS A 80 -11.21 6.66 19.10
CA LYS A 80 -10.91 6.90 20.54
C LYS A 80 -10.47 8.33 20.87
N PRO A 81 -9.56 8.97 20.13
CA PRO A 81 -9.16 10.35 20.41
C PRO A 81 -10.19 11.41 20.01
N TYR A 82 -11.13 11.11 19.09
CA TYR A 82 -12.04 12.13 18.52
C TYR A 82 -13.52 11.97 18.91
N VAL A 83 -13.89 10.98 19.74
CA VAL A 83 -15.28 10.71 20.21
C VAL A 83 -16.28 10.78 19.04
N LEU A 84 -15.97 10.09 17.96
CA LEU A 84 -16.82 10.04 16.77
C LEU A 84 -17.93 8.99 16.99
N ASP A 85 -19.16 9.34 16.62
CA ASP A 85 -20.25 8.37 16.58
C ASP A 85 -19.92 7.22 15.60
N PRO A 86 -20.40 5.99 15.85
CA PRO A 86 -20.23 4.88 14.92
C PRO A 86 -20.75 5.29 13.53
N LEU A 87 -20.01 4.95 12.47
CA LEU A 87 -20.46 5.19 11.10
C LEU A 87 -21.76 4.42 10.86
N ASP A 88 -22.77 5.08 10.29
CA ASP A 88 -23.99 4.40 9.82
C ASP A 88 -23.57 3.33 8.79
N GLU A 89 -23.79 2.07 9.18
CA GLU A 89 -23.45 0.86 8.42
C GLU A 89 -24.12 0.88 7.04
N ASN A 90 -23.43 1.30 5.96
CA ASN A 90 -23.87 1.02 4.58
C ASN A 90 -22.80 1.19 3.46
N GLU A 91 -21.56 1.57 3.76
CA GLU A 91 -20.50 1.55 2.75
C GLU A 91 -19.67 0.27 2.89
N GLU A 92 -19.68 -0.59 1.86
CA GLU A 92 -18.87 -1.80 1.76
C GLU A 92 -17.37 -1.45 1.67
N VAL A 93 -16.78 -0.98 2.76
CA VAL A 93 -15.32 -0.94 2.87
C VAL A 93 -14.87 -2.37 3.14
N ASP A 94 -13.96 -2.90 2.30
CA ASP A 94 -13.38 -4.22 2.53
C ASP A 94 -12.88 -4.33 3.99
N ASP A 95 -13.28 -5.39 4.67
CA ASP A 95 -12.99 -5.63 6.10
C ASP A 95 -11.50 -5.60 6.44
N LYS A 96 -10.63 -5.74 5.44
CA LYS A 96 -9.18 -5.79 5.61
C LYS A 96 -8.44 -4.77 4.78
N LYS A 97 -7.32 -4.34 5.37
CA LYS A 97 -6.31 -3.49 4.73
C LYS A 97 -4.96 -4.18 4.75
N PHE A 98 -4.07 -3.80 3.84
CA PHE A 98 -2.65 -4.10 3.92
C PHE A 98 -1.84 -2.83 4.18
N SER A 99 -0.64 -2.99 4.74
CA SER A 99 0.22 -1.87 5.10
C SER A 99 1.08 -1.40 3.93
N PHE A 100 1.65 -2.33 3.18
CA PHE A 100 2.37 -2.02 1.94
C PHE A 100 2.31 -3.19 0.96
N ALA A 101 2.54 -2.89 -0.31
CA ALA A 101 2.66 -3.86 -1.38
C ALA A 101 4.03 -3.70 -2.04
N LEU A 102 4.75 -4.82 -2.18
CA LEU A 102 5.96 -4.91 -2.99
C LEU A 102 5.62 -5.61 -4.31
N CYS A 103 5.95 -4.96 -5.41
CA CYS A 103 5.58 -5.42 -6.73
C CYS A 103 6.85 -5.80 -7.51
N PHE A 104 6.89 -7.03 -8.01
CA PHE A 104 8.03 -7.59 -8.75
C PHE A 104 7.60 -8.04 -10.14
N ASP A 105 8.43 -7.78 -11.15
CA ASP A 105 8.18 -8.25 -12.51
C ASP A 105 8.52 -9.75 -12.68
N GLY A 106 8.43 -10.26 -13.90
CA GLY A 106 8.67 -11.66 -14.23
C GLY A 106 10.11 -12.13 -13.98
N ASP A 107 11.06 -11.20 -13.90
CA ASP A 107 12.48 -11.43 -13.60
C ASP A 107 12.80 -11.12 -12.12
N LEU A 108 11.78 -10.89 -11.30
CA LEU A 108 11.86 -10.49 -9.89
C LEU A 108 12.57 -9.15 -9.66
N LYS A 109 12.57 -8.25 -10.65
CA LYS A 109 13.01 -6.87 -10.44
C LYS A 109 11.93 -6.09 -9.72
N CYS A 110 12.35 -5.35 -8.70
CA CYS A 110 11.43 -4.52 -7.92
C CYS A 110 10.90 -3.36 -8.77
N CYS A 111 9.58 -3.25 -8.84
CA CYS A 111 8.86 -2.22 -9.57
C CYS A 111 8.48 -1.09 -8.60
N TYR A 112 9.42 -0.18 -8.34
CA TYR A 112 9.32 0.84 -7.30
C TYR A 112 8.12 1.79 -7.46
N GLU A 113 7.73 2.10 -8.70
CA GLU A 113 6.63 3.01 -8.98
C GLU A 113 5.25 2.39 -8.67
N GLN A 114 5.17 1.05 -8.69
CA GLN A 114 3.97 0.27 -8.34
C GLN A 114 4.00 -0.25 -6.91
N SER A 115 5.17 -0.21 -6.26
CA SER A 115 5.33 -0.59 -4.86
C SER A 115 5.07 0.62 -3.98
N PHE A 116 4.31 0.44 -2.91
CA PHE A 116 3.88 1.56 -2.08
C PHE A 116 3.46 1.14 -0.68
N PHE A 117 3.46 2.13 0.22
CA PHE A 117 2.87 2.04 1.55
C PHE A 117 1.48 2.68 1.52
N SER A 118 0.48 2.05 2.15
CA SER A 118 -0.87 2.62 2.25
C SER A 118 -0.94 3.61 3.41
N LEU A 119 -1.83 4.62 3.30
CA LEU A 119 -2.07 5.52 4.43
C LEU A 119 -2.58 4.72 5.64
N SER A 120 -3.52 3.79 5.40
CA SER A 120 -4.06 2.90 6.43
C SER A 120 -2.95 2.16 7.20
N GLY A 121 -1.95 1.61 6.53
CA GLY A 121 -0.78 0.99 7.16
C GLY A 121 0.04 1.97 7.97
N TYR A 122 0.31 3.15 7.40
CA TYR A 122 1.11 4.20 8.04
C TYR A 122 0.47 4.62 9.36
N LEU A 123 -0.85 4.80 9.37
CA LEU A 123 -1.62 5.14 10.56
C LEU A 123 -1.73 3.99 11.54
N TYR A 124 -1.87 2.76 11.06
CA TYR A 124 -1.98 1.57 11.90
C TYR A 124 -0.77 1.41 12.83
N TYR A 125 0.43 1.75 12.35
CA TYR A 125 1.67 1.57 13.12
C TYR A 125 2.11 2.77 13.98
N GLN A 126 1.52 3.96 13.81
CA GLN A 126 1.80 5.12 14.65
C GLN A 126 1.30 4.98 16.10
N ASN A 127 1.68 5.86 17.01
CA ASN A 127 0.99 5.95 18.30
C ASN A 127 -0.28 6.81 18.14
N GLU A 128 -1.28 6.56 18.99
CA GLU A 128 -2.54 7.33 18.98
C GLU A 128 -2.29 8.84 19.19
N ASN A 129 -1.25 9.19 19.96
CA ASN A 129 -0.88 10.57 20.26
C ASN A 129 -0.08 11.28 19.15
N ASP A 130 0.38 10.54 18.13
CA ASP A 130 1.22 11.07 17.05
C ASP A 130 0.40 11.46 15.80
N LEU A 131 -0.92 11.27 15.85
CA LEU A 131 -1.85 11.63 14.78
C LEU A 131 -1.99 13.17 14.71
N ASP A 132 -1.53 13.75 13.60
CA ASP A 132 -1.50 15.20 13.36
C ASP A 132 -2.47 15.59 12.23
N PHE A 133 -2.90 16.85 12.20
CA PHE A 133 -3.74 17.42 11.15
C PHE A 133 -3.05 17.51 9.78
N ASP A 134 -1.71 17.50 9.73
CA ASP A 134 -0.93 17.52 8.47
C ASP A 134 -0.61 16.11 7.92
N ILE A 135 -1.54 15.19 8.11
CA ILE A 135 -1.31 13.75 7.90
C ILE A 135 -0.97 13.39 6.46
N ASP A 136 -1.57 14.07 5.48
CA ASP A 136 -1.36 13.77 4.06
C ASP A 136 0.01 14.23 3.56
N ASN A 137 0.57 15.34 4.07
CA ASN A 137 1.92 15.77 3.70
C ASN A 137 2.97 14.87 4.35
N LYS A 138 2.85 14.61 5.66
CA LYS A 138 3.74 13.67 6.37
C LYS A 138 3.73 12.27 5.75
N PHE A 139 2.56 11.78 5.36
CA PHE A 139 2.43 10.51 4.67
C PHE A 139 3.10 10.53 3.28
N GLN A 140 2.95 11.59 2.49
CA GLN A 140 3.62 11.71 1.19
C GLN A 140 5.14 11.70 1.33
N GLU A 141 5.69 12.44 2.28
CA GLU A 141 7.13 12.45 2.56
C GLU A 141 7.61 11.06 2.99
N PHE A 142 6.84 10.41 3.87
CA PHE A 142 7.11 9.04 4.29
C PHE A 142 7.08 8.06 3.10
N GLU A 143 6.04 8.06 2.26
CA GLU A 143 5.91 7.17 1.10
C GLU A 143 7.02 7.42 0.07
N ALA A 144 7.38 8.68 -0.18
CA ALA A 144 8.50 9.01 -1.05
C ALA A 144 9.82 8.47 -0.51
N ASN A 145 10.06 8.60 0.80
CA ASN A 145 11.23 8.01 1.45
C ASN A 145 11.22 6.46 1.37
N GLN A 146 10.05 5.83 1.49
CA GLN A 146 9.92 4.37 1.31
C GLN A 146 10.33 3.92 -0.09
N LYS A 147 9.98 4.69 -1.13
CA LYS A 147 10.43 4.41 -2.51
C LYS A 147 11.93 4.52 -2.68
N ASN A 148 12.57 5.49 -2.01
CA ASN A 148 14.02 5.62 -2.03
C ASN A 148 14.70 4.44 -1.31
N ILE A 149 14.18 4.03 -0.14
CA ILE A 149 14.68 2.84 0.57
C ILE A 149 14.58 1.59 -0.30
N LEU A 150 13.46 1.40 -1.02
CA LEU A 150 13.32 0.27 -1.93
C LEU A 150 14.33 0.33 -3.08
N LYS A 151 14.58 1.52 -3.66
CA LYS A 151 15.61 1.69 -4.68
C LYS A 151 16.97 1.29 -4.11
N ASP A 152 17.40 1.87 -3.00
CA ASP A 152 18.69 1.57 -2.38
C ASP A 152 18.88 0.08 -2.06
N LEU A 153 17.82 -0.61 -1.61
CA LEU A 153 17.89 -2.04 -1.28
C LEU A 153 17.97 -2.97 -2.50
N PHE A 154 17.37 -2.58 -3.64
CA PHE A 154 17.23 -3.44 -4.81
C PHE A 154 18.03 -2.95 -6.04
N GLU A 155 18.63 -1.75 -6.01
CA GLU A 155 19.43 -1.18 -7.10
C GLU A 155 20.67 -2.05 -7.39
N ASP A 156 21.33 -2.55 -6.35
CA ASP A 156 22.48 -3.47 -6.41
C ASP A 156 22.19 -4.84 -7.04
N LEU A 157 20.92 -5.16 -7.32
CA LEU A 157 20.49 -6.40 -8.00
C LEU A 157 20.37 -6.22 -9.53
N SER A 158 20.46 -4.97 -10.01
CA SER A 158 20.31 -4.64 -11.43
C SER A 158 21.62 -4.56 -12.20
N ASP A 159 22.76 -4.51 -11.50
CA ASP A 159 24.08 -4.49 -12.10
C ASP A 159 24.55 -5.90 -12.51
N ASN A 160 25.02 -6.01 -13.76
CA ASN A 160 25.47 -7.25 -14.40
C ASN A 160 26.75 -7.86 -13.77
N ASP A 161 27.29 -7.27 -12.71
CA ASP A 161 28.52 -7.69 -12.04
C ASP A 161 28.28 -8.77 -10.96
N LEU A 162 27.03 -9.21 -10.75
CA LEU A 162 26.71 -10.39 -9.94
C LEU A 162 27.00 -11.66 -10.74
N ILE A 163 28.21 -12.21 -10.55
CA ILE A 163 28.80 -13.29 -11.34
C ILE A 163 28.11 -14.66 -11.12
N ASN A 164 27.21 -14.81 -10.14
CA ASN A 164 26.44 -16.04 -9.94
C ASN A 164 25.01 -15.81 -9.39
N ASN A 165 24.11 -16.76 -9.65
CA ASN A 165 22.70 -16.71 -9.21
C ASN A 165 22.54 -16.71 -7.68
N THR A 166 23.51 -17.26 -6.93
CA THR A 166 23.46 -17.36 -5.47
C THR A 166 23.58 -15.98 -4.81
N ASP A 167 24.39 -15.09 -5.37
CA ASP A 167 24.54 -13.72 -4.84
C ASP A 167 23.26 -12.88 -5.06
N ILE A 168 22.59 -13.04 -6.20
CA ILE A 168 21.30 -12.40 -6.49
C ILE A 168 20.24 -12.88 -5.49
N GLU A 169 20.17 -14.20 -5.30
CA GLU A 169 19.22 -14.83 -4.37
C GLU A 169 19.42 -14.33 -2.93
N MET A 170 20.66 -14.32 -2.45
CA MET A 170 20.99 -13.84 -1.10
C MET A 170 20.61 -12.37 -0.92
N LYS A 171 21.05 -11.49 -1.83
CA LYS A 171 20.75 -10.06 -1.80
C LYS A 171 19.25 -9.77 -1.87
N PHE A 172 18.50 -10.48 -2.72
CA PHE A 172 17.04 -10.31 -2.83
C PHE A 172 16.33 -10.67 -1.52
N ASN A 173 16.73 -11.79 -0.91
CA ASN A 173 16.17 -12.23 0.37
C ASN A 173 16.50 -11.23 1.48
N ASP A 174 17.74 -10.76 1.57
CA ASP A 174 18.18 -9.78 2.56
C ASP A 174 17.45 -8.43 2.39
N ALA A 175 17.23 -7.99 1.15
CA ALA A 175 16.45 -6.79 0.83
C ALA A 175 15.00 -6.90 1.34
N ILE A 176 14.32 -8.01 1.06
CA ILE A 176 12.96 -8.25 1.58
C ILE A 176 12.97 -8.27 3.11
N LYS A 177 13.83 -9.07 3.75
CA LYS A 177 13.89 -9.19 5.21
C LYS A 177 14.15 -7.84 5.87
N THR A 178 15.08 -7.07 5.33
CA THR A 178 15.41 -5.72 5.79
C THR A 178 14.20 -4.78 5.68
N TYR A 179 13.51 -4.81 4.53
CA TYR A 179 12.35 -3.95 4.31
C TYR A 179 11.17 -4.30 5.23
N LEU A 180 10.89 -5.58 5.45
CA LEU A 180 9.84 -6.04 6.37
C LEU A 180 10.07 -5.52 7.79
N GLN A 181 11.30 -5.63 8.29
CA GLN A 181 11.66 -5.25 9.66
C GLN A 181 11.68 -3.73 9.89
N LYS A 182 12.30 -2.96 8.97
CA LYS A 182 12.52 -1.52 9.16
C LYS A 182 11.23 -0.71 9.23
N ASN A 183 10.23 -1.06 8.43
CA ASN A 183 9.10 -0.15 8.16
C ASN A 183 7.88 -0.37 9.04
N THR A 184 7.93 -1.34 9.95
CA THR A 184 6.80 -1.71 10.81
C THR A 184 7.15 -1.65 12.29
N ASN A 185 8.26 -0.98 12.64
CA ASN A 185 8.85 -1.00 13.98
C ASN A 185 9.07 -2.45 14.47
N GLY A 186 9.47 -3.35 13.57
CA GLY A 186 9.66 -4.78 13.85
C GLY A 186 8.37 -5.60 14.01
N LYS A 187 7.17 -5.03 13.81
CA LYS A 187 5.89 -5.75 13.93
C LYS A 187 5.66 -6.74 12.80
N ILE A 188 6.20 -6.48 11.61
CA ILE A 188 6.28 -7.44 10.51
C ILE A 188 7.72 -7.93 10.41
N SER A 189 7.87 -9.23 10.35
CA SER A 189 9.13 -9.91 10.16
C SER A 189 8.91 -11.16 9.32
N ILE A 190 9.99 -11.85 8.97
CA ILE A 190 9.89 -13.15 8.31
C ILE A 190 9.14 -14.19 9.16
N ASN A 191 9.13 -14.02 10.48
CA ASN A 191 8.45 -14.91 11.41
C ASN A 191 6.97 -14.55 11.64
N SER A 192 6.45 -13.51 10.98
CA SER A 192 5.06 -13.08 11.09
C SER A 192 4.35 -12.95 9.72
N LEU A 193 4.68 -13.85 8.79
CA LEU A 193 4.07 -13.91 7.46
C LEU A 193 2.59 -14.33 7.49
N GLU A 194 1.99 -14.66 8.64
CA GLU A 194 0.53 -14.87 8.73
C GLU A 194 -0.28 -13.62 8.36
N CYS A 195 0.33 -12.44 8.56
CA CYS A 195 -0.22 -11.15 8.15
C CYS A 195 0.19 -10.76 6.73
N CYS A 196 0.72 -11.68 5.93
CA CYS A 196 1.15 -11.40 4.57
C CYS A 196 0.47 -12.34 3.58
N ALA A 197 0.35 -11.88 2.34
CA ALA A 197 -0.18 -12.65 1.24
C ALA A 197 0.47 -12.22 -0.06
N TYR A 198 0.40 -13.08 -1.08
CA TYR A 198 0.95 -12.76 -2.39
C TYR A 198 -0.07 -13.10 -3.48
N LYS A 199 0.10 -12.45 -4.62
CA LYS A 199 -0.70 -12.69 -5.81
C LYS A 199 0.22 -12.84 -7.00
N ILE A 200 0.03 -13.91 -7.75
CA ILE A 200 0.70 -14.12 -9.04
C ILE A 200 -0.16 -13.42 -10.08
N VAL A 201 0.41 -12.42 -10.76
CA VAL A 201 -0.29 -11.66 -11.80
C VAL A 201 0.17 -12.12 -13.17
N ASN A 202 -0.78 -12.29 -14.09
CA ASN A 202 -0.47 -12.66 -15.47
C ASN A 202 -0.05 -11.44 -16.29
N ASN A 203 -0.65 -10.28 -16.00
CA ASN A 203 -0.30 -9.02 -16.66
C ASN A 203 -0.18 -7.90 -15.64
N PHE A 204 1.06 -7.66 -15.23
CA PHE A 204 1.47 -6.69 -14.23
C PHE A 204 1.01 -5.27 -14.55
N LYS A 205 1.03 -4.87 -15.84
CA LYS A 205 0.59 -3.52 -16.25
C LYS A 205 -0.89 -3.29 -16.01
N ASN A 206 -1.71 -4.32 -16.15
CA ASN A 206 -3.15 -4.19 -15.93
C ASN A 206 -3.49 -4.31 -14.45
N GLU A 207 -2.89 -5.23 -13.71
CA GLU A 207 -3.31 -5.54 -12.34
C GLU A 207 -2.71 -4.60 -11.27
N CYS A 208 -1.55 -3.98 -11.52
CA CYS A 208 -0.91 -3.07 -10.54
C CYS A 208 -1.41 -1.61 -10.61
N ASN A 209 -2.01 -1.18 -11.73
CA ASN A 209 -2.51 0.20 -11.88
C ASN A 209 -3.68 0.54 -10.95
N TYR A 210 -4.33 -0.47 -10.35
CA TYR A 210 -5.50 -0.30 -9.50
C TYR A 210 -5.19 -0.29 -7.99
N LEU A 211 -3.92 -0.32 -7.60
CA LEU A 211 -3.57 -0.37 -6.18
C LEU A 211 -3.62 0.99 -5.48
N HIS A 212 -3.55 2.08 -6.24
CA HIS A 212 -3.64 3.45 -5.76
C HIS A 212 -4.96 4.10 -6.21
N SER A 213 -5.53 4.94 -5.35
CA SER A 213 -6.72 5.71 -5.67
C SER A 213 -6.44 6.67 -6.83
N PHE A 214 -7.34 6.62 -7.80
CA PHE A 214 -7.30 7.46 -8.99
C PHE A 214 -7.63 8.93 -8.65
N PHE A 215 -8.49 9.17 -7.66
CA PHE A 215 -9.10 10.49 -7.42
C PHE A 215 -8.27 11.42 -6.54
N VAL A 216 -7.25 10.91 -5.83
CA VAL A 216 -6.40 11.72 -4.93
C VAL A 216 -5.80 12.93 -5.62
N LYS A 217 -5.32 12.78 -6.86
CA LYS A 217 -4.72 13.89 -7.63
C LYS A 217 -5.75 14.97 -7.96
N ASP A 218 -6.95 14.56 -8.36
CA ASP A 218 -8.03 15.46 -8.74
C ASP A 218 -8.59 16.20 -7.52
N LEU A 219 -8.77 15.50 -6.39
CA LEU A 219 -9.20 16.11 -5.12
C LEU A 219 -8.19 17.14 -4.61
N LYS A 220 -6.89 16.83 -4.67
CA LYS A 220 -5.82 17.80 -4.33
C LYS A 220 -5.83 19.02 -5.24
N LYS A 221 -6.12 18.83 -6.53
CA LYS A 221 -6.26 19.95 -7.47
C LYS A 221 -7.48 20.79 -7.13
N ALA A 222 -8.61 20.16 -6.81
CA ALA A 222 -9.84 20.83 -6.41
C ALA A 222 -9.64 21.68 -5.14
N LEU A 223 -8.90 21.18 -4.14
CA LEU A 223 -8.57 21.93 -2.91
C LEU A 223 -7.73 23.18 -3.14
N LYS A 224 -6.97 23.24 -4.25
CA LYS A 224 -6.13 24.40 -4.60
C LYS A 224 -6.89 25.46 -5.41
N ILE A 225 -8.05 25.11 -5.94
CA ILE A 225 -8.89 26.06 -6.68
C ILE A 225 -9.69 26.85 -5.66
N ASP A 226 -9.68 28.18 -5.75
CA ASP A 226 -10.63 28.98 -4.98
C ASP A 226 -12.03 28.74 -5.56
N LEU A 227 -12.83 27.95 -4.84
CA LEU A 227 -14.19 27.61 -5.22
C LEU A 227 -15.06 28.88 -5.36
N ASN A 228 -14.68 30.00 -4.73
CA ASN A 228 -15.36 31.29 -4.88
C ASN A 228 -15.15 31.97 -6.23
N GLU A 229 -14.03 31.66 -6.91
CA GLU A 229 -13.70 32.23 -8.21
C GLU A 229 -14.26 31.38 -9.37
N CYS A 230 -14.74 30.17 -9.08
CA CYS A 230 -15.40 29.29 -10.05
C CYS A 230 -16.83 29.74 -10.35
N LYS A 231 -16.98 30.65 -11.33
CA LYS A 231 -18.28 31.18 -11.81
C LYS A 231 -19.33 30.10 -12.08
N ASN A 232 -18.95 28.97 -12.66
CA ASN A 232 -19.88 27.88 -12.99
C ASN A 232 -20.39 27.14 -11.76
N LEU A 233 -19.52 26.89 -10.78
CA LEU A 233 -19.89 26.21 -9.53
C LEU A 233 -20.82 27.12 -8.71
N LYS A 234 -20.49 28.42 -8.66
CA LYS A 234 -21.33 29.41 -7.99
C LYS A 234 -22.72 29.50 -8.62
N ALA A 235 -22.80 29.55 -9.95
CA ALA A 235 -24.07 29.55 -10.66
C ALA A 235 -24.91 28.27 -10.42
N TYR A 236 -24.27 27.12 -10.23
CA TYR A 236 -24.96 25.86 -9.89
C TYR A 236 -25.50 25.88 -8.45
N LEU A 237 -24.68 26.27 -7.48
CA LEU A 237 -25.08 26.34 -6.07
C LEU A 237 -26.13 27.43 -5.78
N ASP A 238 -26.11 28.53 -6.54
CA ASP A 238 -27.09 29.61 -6.43
C ASP A 238 -28.39 29.33 -7.23
N SER A 239 -28.49 28.18 -7.92
CA SER A 239 -29.66 27.79 -8.72
C SER A 239 -30.63 26.84 -8.02
N GLU A 240 -30.36 26.47 -6.76
CA GLU A 240 -31.27 25.77 -5.83
C GLU A 240 -31.86 26.75 -4.81
#